data_AF-A0A2H6NK62-F1
#
_entry.id   AF-A0A2H6NK62-F1
#
_cell.length_a   1.000
_cell.length_b   1.000
_cell.length_c   1.000
_cell.angle_alpha   90.00
_cell.angle_beta   90.00
_cell.angle_gamma   90.00
#
_symmetry.space_group_name_H-M   'P 1'
#
loop_
_entity.id
_entity.type
_entity.pdbx_description
1 polymer ?
#
loop_
_entity_poly.entity_id
_entity_poly.type
_entity_poly.pdbx_seq_one_letter_code
_entity_poly.pdbx_strand_id
1 'polypeptide(L)'
;MSLPCLKLITRPFLQTPSLIVQPLRFVMDLKDLVISLNNFASLSLAESWDNVGLLIEPSPPHIVNTLFLTNDLTEDVMQEALEKKANLILSYHPPIFHPLKRITWKTWKERLVIQALENRVGIYSPHTTYDAIPNGVNDWLATGLGVCTVVPLKPAMASTYPVGGPFRVEFTVSSAESLETVLSQVHAMPEVSLIATQPTRIEGEEQTRVSLNCSRLALLQVVALLSQKSLLYQTTEIISLEKPLLANTGMGRLCTLHEPASVSVLIERLKSHLKLSHIRLALGAGKSLESSVKVVALCAGSGASILQDT
;
A
#
# COMPACT_ATOMS: atom_id res chain seq x y z
N MET A 1 76.97 9.66 10.99
CA MET A 1 75.55 9.34 11.28
C MET A 1 75.30 7.90 10.85
N SER A 2 75.32 6.96 11.79
CA SER A 2 75.06 5.53 11.56
C SER A 2 73.90 5.10 12.46
N LEU A 3 72.77 4.75 11.87
CA LEU A 3 71.59 4.23 12.56
C LEU A 3 71.84 2.79 13.04
N PRO A 4 71.39 2.41 14.25
CA PRO A 4 71.50 1.05 14.74
C PRO A 4 70.37 0.14 14.23
N CYS A 5 70.73 -1.13 14.10
CA CYS A 5 69.99 -2.26 13.56
C CYS A 5 68.74 -2.63 14.42
N LEU A 6 67.55 -2.68 13.80
CA LEU A 6 66.35 -3.27 14.41
C LEU A 6 66.31 -4.78 14.16
N LYS A 7 66.21 -5.58 15.23
CA LYS A 7 65.92 -7.02 15.17
C LYS A 7 64.40 -7.25 15.06
N LEU A 8 63.97 -7.95 14.00
CA LEU A 8 62.60 -8.44 13.84
C LEU A 8 62.37 -9.66 14.75
N ILE A 9 61.34 -9.61 15.59
CA ILE A 9 60.83 -10.75 16.37
C ILE A 9 59.56 -11.23 15.66
N THR A 10 59.59 -12.45 15.12
CA THR A 10 58.41 -13.11 14.54
C THR A 10 57.60 -13.77 15.66
N ARG A 11 56.32 -13.40 15.81
CA ARG A 11 55.34 -14.13 16.63
C ARG A 11 54.51 -15.04 15.70
N PRO A 12 54.19 -16.29 16.09
CA PRO A 12 53.34 -17.15 15.28
C PRO A 12 51.90 -16.63 15.31
N PHE A 13 51.29 -16.50 14.13
CA PHE A 13 49.87 -16.25 13.97
C PHE A 13 49.11 -17.49 14.44
N LEU A 14 48.37 -17.37 15.55
CA LEU A 14 47.40 -18.39 15.96
C LEU A 14 46.25 -18.36 14.95
N GLN A 15 46.11 -19.42 14.17
CA GLN A 15 44.94 -19.66 13.33
C GLN A 15 43.72 -19.86 14.24
N THR A 16 42.80 -18.91 14.23
CA THR A 16 41.45 -19.10 14.77
C THR A 16 40.68 -20.02 13.81
N PRO A 17 40.02 -21.08 14.31
CA PRO A 17 39.22 -21.94 13.45
C PRO A 17 38.07 -21.13 12.85
N SER A 18 37.86 -21.32 11.55
CA SER A 18 36.78 -20.72 10.77
C SER A 18 35.44 -21.01 11.46
N LEU A 19 34.74 -19.95 11.88
CA LEU A 19 33.34 -20.03 12.27
C LEU A 19 32.56 -20.45 11.03
N ILE A 20 32.08 -21.70 11.04
CA ILE A 20 31.02 -22.14 10.13
C ILE A 20 29.81 -21.27 10.47
N VAL A 21 29.51 -20.29 9.62
CA VAL A 21 28.27 -19.52 9.69
C VAL A 21 27.16 -20.50 9.36
N GLN A 22 26.54 -21.08 10.39
CA GLN A 22 25.27 -21.77 10.22
C GLN A 22 24.27 -20.73 9.69
N PRO A 23 23.53 -21.02 8.60
CA PRO A 23 22.53 -20.09 8.12
C PRO A 23 21.51 -19.89 9.24
N LEU A 24 21.30 -18.65 9.67
CA LEU A 24 20.20 -18.31 10.58
C LEU A 24 18.91 -18.82 9.93
N ARG A 25 18.34 -19.90 10.46
CA ARG A 25 16.98 -20.28 10.14
C ARG A 25 16.08 -19.29 10.85
N PHE A 26 15.59 -18.29 10.12
CA PHE A 26 14.52 -17.42 10.60
C PHE A 26 13.24 -18.24 10.61
N VAL A 27 12.97 -18.84 11.76
CA VAL A 27 11.71 -19.50 12.06
C VAL A 27 10.74 -18.37 12.45
N MET A 28 9.72 -18.13 11.64
CA MET A 28 8.72 -17.09 11.91
C MET A 28 7.34 -17.73 12.08
N ASP A 29 6.60 -17.30 13.09
CA ASP A 29 5.19 -17.63 13.21
C ASP A 29 4.41 -17.02 12.03
N LEU A 30 3.41 -17.75 11.51
CA LEU A 30 2.62 -17.28 10.36
C LEU A 30 2.02 -15.90 10.61
N LYS A 31 1.54 -15.63 11.83
CA LYS A 31 0.91 -14.36 12.18
C LYS A 31 1.91 -13.20 12.06
N ASP A 32 3.12 -13.39 12.57
CA ASP A 32 4.19 -12.39 12.51
C ASP A 32 4.64 -12.15 11.06
N LEU A 33 4.69 -13.21 10.25
CA LEU A 33 5.00 -13.09 8.83
C LEU A 33 3.92 -12.33 8.06
N VAL A 34 2.63 -12.63 8.32
CA VAL A 34 1.51 -11.92 7.69
C VAL A 34 1.47 -10.45 8.10
N ILE A 35 1.75 -10.13 9.37
CA ILE A 35 1.91 -8.73 9.81
C ILE A 35 3.04 -8.05 9.03
N SER A 36 4.18 -8.73 8.87
CA SER A 36 5.32 -8.18 8.11
C SER A 36 4.97 -7.94 6.63
N LEU A 37 4.25 -8.86 6.00
CA LEU A 37 3.77 -8.73 4.61
C LEU A 37 2.77 -7.57 4.48
N ASN A 38 1.82 -7.44 5.41
CA ASN A 38 0.84 -6.35 5.42
C ASN A 38 1.48 -4.99 5.72
N ASN A 39 2.57 -4.95 6.48
CA ASN A 39 3.35 -3.73 6.70
C ASN A 39 4.16 -3.33 5.46
N PHE A 40 4.62 -4.32 4.67
CA PHE A 40 5.28 -4.06 3.40
C PHE A 40 4.30 -3.48 2.36
N ALA A 41 3.10 -4.04 2.26
CA ALA A 41 2.01 -3.49 1.45
C ALA A 41 0.68 -3.57 2.19
N SER A 42 0.16 -2.42 2.61
CA SER A 42 -1.11 -2.37 3.32
C SER A 42 -2.24 -2.90 2.45
N LEU A 43 -3.05 -3.81 3.00
CA LEU A 43 -4.24 -4.35 2.33
C LEU A 43 -5.25 -3.25 1.98
N SER A 44 -5.21 -2.10 2.65
CA SER A 44 -6.06 -0.94 2.33
C SER A 44 -5.76 -0.30 0.98
N LEU A 45 -4.64 -0.66 0.34
CA LEU A 45 -4.25 -0.18 -0.99
C LEU A 45 -4.84 -1.03 -2.11
N ALA A 46 -5.44 -2.17 -1.79
CA ALA A 46 -6.04 -3.04 -2.79
C ALA A 46 -7.23 -2.36 -3.46
N GLU A 47 -7.44 -2.69 -4.73
CA GLU A 47 -8.65 -2.32 -5.43
C GLU A 47 -9.89 -2.93 -4.76
N SER A 48 -11.02 -2.21 -4.83
CA SER A 48 -12.25 -2.59 -4.10
C SER A 48 -12.83 -3.95 -4.49
N TRP A 49 -12.51 -4.46 -5.69
CA TRP A 49 -12.95 -5.75 -6.20
C TRP A 49 -11.99 -6.91 -5.87
N ASP A 50 -10.83 -6.60 -5.31
CA ASP A 50 -9.74 -7.56 -5.14
C ASP A 50 -9.90 -8.46 -3.91
N ASN A 51 -9.21 -9.60 -3.91
CA ASN A 51 -9.15 -10.52 -2.77
C ASN A 51 -7.69 -10.76 -2.35
N VAL A 52 -7.20 -9.91 -1.45
CA VAL A 52 -5.80 -9.88 -0.99
C VAL A 52 -5.64 -10.34 0.45
N GLY A 53 -4.40 -10.61 0.87
CA GLY A 53 -4.06 -11.02 2.22
C GLY A 53 -3.91 -12.54 2.36
N LEU A 54 -4.08 -13.04 3.58
CA LEU A 54 -4.04 -14.47 3.88
C LEU A 54 -5.38 -15.12 3.46
N LEU A 55 -5.35 -15.89 2.39
CA LEU A 55 -6.52 -16.53 1.78
C LEU A 55 -6.78 -17.94 2.33
N ILE A 56 -5.73 -18.65 2.72
CA ILE A 56 -5.82 -19.97 3.36
C ILE A 56 -4.90 -19.96 4.58
N GLU A 57 -5.48 -20.20 5.75
CA GLU A 57 -4.80 -20.26 7.03
C GLU A 57 -4.82 -21.69 7.59
N PRO A 58 -3.65 -22.35 7.74
CA PRO A 58 -3.55 -23.63 8.45
C PRO A 58 -3.80 -23.44 9.94
N SER A 59 -4.31 -24.49 10.62
CA SER A 59 -4.60 -24.40 12.06
C SER A 59 -3.35 -24.11 12.90
N PRO A 60 -3.41 -23.21 13.90
CA PRO A 60 -2.27 -22.90 14.76
C PRO A 60 -1.87 -24.07 15.66
N PRO A 61 -0.61 -24.14 16.13
CA PRO A 61 0.50 -23.25 15.77
C PRO A 61 0.99 -23.52 14.33
N HIS A 62 1.40 -22.47 13.62
CA HIS A 62 1.91 -22.60 12.25
C HIS A 62 3.21 -21.83 12.05
N ILE A 63 4.28 -22.59 11.85
CA ILE A 63 5.63 -22.06 11.69
C ILE A 63 6.02 -22.07 10.22
N VAL A 64 6.51 -20.94 9.73
CA VAL A 64 6.96 -20.80 8.35
C VAL A 64 8.48 -20.89 8.30
N ASN A 65 8.98 -22.02 7.79
CA ASN A 65 10.39 -22.23 7.48
C ASN A 65 10.69 -22.02 5.99
N THR A 66 9.68 -22.16 5.13
CA THR A 66 9.82 -22.02 3.68
C THR A 66 8.63 -21.24 3.12
N LEU A 67 8.94 -20.06 2.57
CA LEU A 67 8.01 -19.22 1.80
C LEU A 67 8.26 -19.48 0.31
N PHE A 68 7.25 -19.98 -0.40
CA PHE A 68 7.31 -20.22 -1.84
C PHE A 68 6.65 -19.05 -2.57
N LEU A 69 7.31 -18.49 -3.59
CA LEU A 69 6.79 -17.36 -4.36
C LEU A 69 6.34 -17.83 -5.75
N THR A 70 5.17 -17.41 -6.20
CA THR A 70 4.70 -17.66 -7.57
C THR A 70 3.88 -16.49 -8.10
N ASN A 71 3.80 -16.35 -9.42
CA ASN A 71 2.84 -15.45 -10.05
C ASN A 71 1.42 -16.06 -10.01
N ASP A 72 1.31 -17.30 -10.48
CA ASP A 72 0.06 -18.06 -10.57
C ASP A 72 0.23 -19.39 -9.84
N LEU A 73 -0.70 -19.71 -8.94
CA LEU A 73 -0.75 -21.01 -8.30
C LEU A 73 -1.63 -21.97 -9.12
N THR A 74 -1.01 -22.73 -10.01
CA THR A 74 -1.63 -23.87 -10.72
C THR A 74 -1.45 -25.17 -9.92
N GLU A 75 -2.09 -26.27 -10.35
CA GLU A 75 -1.92 -27.58 -9.71
C GLU A 75 -0.46 -28.08 -9.78
N ASP A 76 0.22 -27.86 -10.91
CA ASP A 76 1.63 -28.22 -11.07
C ASP A 76 2.55 -27.38 -10.15
N VAL A 77 2.27 -26.09 -10.02
CA VAL A 77 3.02 -25.20 -9.11
C VAL A 77 2.76 -25.54 -7.64
N MET A 78 1.54 -25.96 -7.30
CA MET A 78 1.25 -26.48 -5.96
C MET A 78 2.09 -27.73 -5.67
N GLN A 79 2.16 -28.67 -6.62
CA GLN A 79 2.99 -29.85 -6.47
C GLN A 79 4.47 -29.50 -6.26
N GLU A 80 5.00 -28.55 -7.05
CA GLU A 80 6.36 -28.02 -6.85
C GLU A 80 6.54 -27.43 -5.45
N ALA A 81 5.59 -26.60 -4.99
CA ALA A 81 5.66 -25.99 -3.66
C ALA A 81 5.68 -27.03 -2.53
N LEU A 82 4.88 -28.10 -2.65
CA LEU A 82 4.87 -29.23 -1.71
C LEU A 82 6.19 -30.00 -1.71
N GLU A 83 6.76 -30.27 -2.89
CA GLU A 83 8.08 -30.91 -3.02
C GLU A 83 9.20 -30.07 -2.38
N LYS A 84 9.09 -28.74 -2.47
CA LYS A 84 9.98 -27.79 -1.79
C LYS A 84 9.68 -27.60 -0.30
N LYS A 85 8.68 -28.31 0.24
CA LYS A 85 8.26 -28.25 1.66
C LYS A 85 7.83 -26.84 2.09
N ALA A 86 7.14 -26.11 1.20
CA ALA A 86 6.59 -24.81 1.51
C ALA A 86 5.63 -24.88 2.72
N ASN A 87 5.68 -23.88 3.60
CA ASN A 87 4.73 -23.70 4.69
C ASN A 87 3.75 -22.56 4.42
N LEU A 88 4.16 -21.62 3.56
CA LEU A 88 3.35 -20.53 3.04
C LEU A 88 3.69 -20.36 1.56
N ILE A 89 2.66 -20.23 0.72
CA ILE A 89 2.78 -19.83 -0.67
C ILE A 89 2.31 -18.38 -0.79
N LEU A 90 3.17 -17.51 -1.33
CA LEU A 90 2.80 -16.18 -1.78
C LEU A 90 2.54 -16.25 -3.29
N SER A 91 1.26 -16.23 -3.66
CA SER A 91 0.81 -16.21 -5.06
C SER A 91 0.44 -14.79 -5.43
N TYR A 92 1.05 -14.23 -6.47
CA TYR A 92 0.73 -12.86 -6.90
C TYR A 92 -0.74 -12.71 -7.26
N HIS A 93 -1.26 -13.60 -8.12
CA HIS A 93 -2.68 -13.68 -8.41
C HIS A 93 -3.39 -14.54 -7.37
N PRO A 94 -4.54 -14.09 -6.84
CA PRO A 94 -5.27 -14.82 -5.82
C PRO A 94 -5.93 -16.08 -6.41
N PRO A 95 -5.57 -17.30 -5.97
CA PRO A 95 -6.21 -18.52 -6.47
C PRO A 95 -7.71 -18.55 -6.11
N ILE A 96 -8.06 -18.01 -4.94
CA ILE A 96 -9.44 -17.71 -4.55
C ILE A 96 -9.75 -16.27 -4.97
N PHE A 97 -10.13 -16.05 -6.22
CA PHE A 97 -10.50 -14.70 -6.70
C PHE A 97 -11.98 -14.36 -6.44
N HIS A 98 -12.85 -15.38 -6.44
CA HIS A 98 -14.27 -15.24 -6.12
C HIS A 98 -14.60 -16.13 -4.91
N PRO A 99 -15.59 -15.73 -4.07
CA PRO A 99 -16.02 -16.56 -2.95
C PRO A 99 -16.43 -17.97 -3.38
N LEU A 100 -15.85 -18.98 -2.73
CA LEU A 100 -16.19 -20.38 -2.94
C LEU A 100 -17.38 -20.75 -2.06
N LYS A 101 -18.52 -21.13 -2.67
CA LYS A 101 -19.70 -21.58 -1.92
C LYS A 101 -19.55 -22.98 -1.31
N ARG A 102 -18.57 -23.75 -1.80
CA ARG A 102 -18.31 -25.15 -1.46
C ARG A 102 -16.88 -25.50 -1.87
N ILE A 103 -16.29 -26.44 -1.14
CA ILE A 103 -14.94 -26.94 -1.38
C ILE A 103 -15.05 -28.46 -1.59
N THR A 104 -14.92 -28.89 -2.83
CA THR A 104 -15.05 -30.28 -3.31
C THR A 104 -13.96 -30.58 -4.33
N TRP A 105 -13.72 -31.84 -4.67
CA TRP A 105 -12.66 -32.19 -5.65
C TRP A 105 -12.99 -31.81 -7.13
N LYS A 106 -14.07 -31.07 -7.35
CA LYS A 106 -14.67 -30.84 -8.68
C LYS A 106 -13.84 -29.89 -9.56
N THR A 107 -13.41 -28.76 -9.01
CA THR A 107 -12.69 -27.73 -9.77
C THR A 107 -11.23 -27.64 -9.31
N TRP A 108 -10.33 -27.27 -10.21
CA TRP A 108 -8.91 -27.14 -9.90
C TRP A 108 -8.65 -26.14 -8.77
N LYS A 109 -9.40 -25.02 -8.71
CA LYS A 109 -9.31 -24.04 -7.62
C LYS A 109 -9.72 -24.63 -6.26
N GLU A 110 -10.78 -25.42 -6.22
CA GLU A 110 -11.18 -26.12 -4.99
C GLU A 110 -10.13 -27.17 -4.58
N ARG A 111 -9.54 -27.89 -5.55
CA ARG A 111 -8.46 -28.85 -5.27
C ARG A 111 -7.20 -28.20 -4.70
N LEU A 112 -6.82 -27.01 -5.18
CA LEU A 112 -5.73 -26.22 -4.58
C LEU A 112 -6.01 -25.91 -3.10
N VAL A 113 -7.24 -25.52 -2.78
CA VAL A 113 -7.64 -25.25 -1.39
C VAL A 113 -7.55 -26.52 -0.54
N ILE A 114 -8.05 -27.64 -1.04
CA ILE A 114 -8.01 -28.92 -0.34
C ILE A 114 -6.56 -29.36 -0.12
N GLN A 115 -5.73 -29.34 -1.18
CA GLN A 115 -4.31 -29.69 -1.08
C GLN A 115 -3.55 -28.79 -0.09
N ALA A 116 -3.79 -27.48 -0.12
CA ALA A 116 -3.18 -26.55 0.83
C ALA A 116 -3.56 -26.91 2.28
N LEU A 117 -4.84 -27.17 2.56
CA LEU A 117 -5.30 -27.52 3.90
C LEU A 117 -4.79 -28.89 4.36
N GLU A 118 -4.88 -29.93 3.52
CA GLU A 118 -4.41 -31.28 3.83
C GLU A 118 -2.90 -31.33 4.10
N ASN A 119 -2.13 -30.49 3.41
CA ASN A 119 -0.67 -30.39 3.59
C ASN A 119 -0.25 -29.28 4.57
N ARG A 120 -1.21 -28.60 5.21
CA ARG A 120 -0.99 -27.47 6.13
C ARG A 120 -0.10 -26.37 5.52
N VAL A 121 -0.41 -25.95 4.30
CA VAL A 121 0.29 -24.85 3.61
C VAL A 121 -0.62 -23.63 3.58
N GLY A 122 -0.14 -22.50 4.09
CA GLY A 122 -0.87 -21.24 3.98
C GLY A 122 -0.79 -20.67 2.57
N ILE A 123 -1.76 -19.83 2.20
CA ILE A 123 -1.72 -19.09 0.93
C ILE A 123 -1.98 -17.61 1.22
N TYR A 124 -1.05 -16.77 0.80
CA TYR A 124 -1.16 -15.31 0.84
C TYR A 124 -1.13 -14.75 -0.58
N SER A 125 -1.90 -13.70 -0.84
CA SER A 125 -1.93 -13.02 -2.13
C SER A 125 -1.87 -11.50 -1.97
N PRO A 126 -0.81 -10.81 -2.45
CA PRO A 126 -0.75 -9.36 -2.39
C PRO A 126 -1.50 -8.66 -3.53
N HIS A 127 -1.47 -9.24 -4.73
CA HIS A 127 -2.09 -8.73 -5.95
C HIS A 127 -2.00 -7.19 -6.11
N THR A 128 -3.12 -6.47 -6.19
CA THR A 128 -3.12 -5.02 -6.47
C THR A 128 -2.44 -4.16 -5.39
N THR A 129 -2.25 -4.67 -4.17
CA THR A 129 -1.44 -3.94 -3.17
C THR A 129 0.01 -3.78 -3.61
N TYR A 130 0.58 -4.79 -4.28
CA TYR A 130 1.95 -4.73 -4.80
C TYR A 130 2.05 -3.93 -6.10
N ASP A 131 0.94 -3.79 -6.83
CA ASP A 131 0.84 -2.83 -7.95
C ASP A 131 0.87 -1.38 -7.46
N ALA A 132 0.26 -1.12 -6.29
CA ALA A 132 0.02 0.22 -5.78
C ALA A 132 1.22 0.82 -5.02
N ILE A 133 1.99 0.03 -4.29
CA ILE A 133 3.07 0.55 -3.42
C ILE A 133 4.23 1.19 -4.21
N PRO A 134 5.00 2.10 -3.59
CA PRO A 134 6.28 2.55 -4.10
C PRO A 134 7.28 1.37 -4.20
N ASN A 135 8.08 1.36 -5.26
CA ASN A 135 8.98 0.27 -5.62
C ASN A 135 8.27 -1.07 -5.86
N GLY A 136 6.97 -1.01 -6.17
CA GLY A 136 6.13 -2.16 -6.52
C GLY A 136 6.28 -2.60 -7.98
N VAL A 137 5.31 -3.41 -8.44
CA VAL A 137 5.34 -4.01 -9.79
C VAL A 137 5.37 -2.94 -10.89
N ASN A 138 4.56 -1.88 -10.76
CA ASN A 138 4.53 -0.81 -11.76
C ASN A 138 5.81 0.02 -11.79
N ASP A 139 6.47 0.23 -10.64
CA ASP A 139 7.76 0.92 -10.60
C ASP A 139 8.87 0.07 -11.22
N TRP A 140 8.88 -1.24 -10.93
CA TRP A 140 9.79 -2.18 -11.59
C TRP A 140 9.59 -2.14 -13.12
N LEU A 141 8.34 -2.21 -13.59
CA LEU A 141 8.02 -2.14 -15.02
C LEU A 141 8.48 -0.80 -15.65
N ALA A 142 8.33 0.31 -14.93
CA ALA A 142 8.77 1.63 -15.38
C ALA A 142 10.29 1.69 -15.63
N THR A 143 11.10 0.93 -14.89
CA THR A 143 12.56 0.90 -15.10
C THR A 143 12.93 0.43 -16.51
N GLY A 144 12.07 -0.38 -17.15
CA GLY A 144 12.23 -0.82 -18.53
C GLY A 144 12.09 0.28 -19.59
N LEU A 145 11.61 1.48 -19.24
CA LEU A 145 11.49 2.60 -20.18
C LEU A 145 12.78 3.42 -20.29
N GLY A 146 13.68 3.31 -19.31
CA GLY A 146 14.85 4.16 -19.11
C GLY A 146 14.66 5.18 -17.99
N VAL A 147 15.56 6.17 -17.89
CA VAL A 147 15.53 7.16 -16.81
C VAL A 147 14.32 8.09 -16.96
N CYS A 148 13.47 8.11 -15.94
CA CYS A 148 12.24 8.89 -15.91
C CYS A 148 11.86 9.35 -14.51
N THR A 149 11.08 10.43 -14.45
CA THR A 149 10.32 10.81 -13.26
C THR A 149 9.00 10.04 -13.28
N VAL A 150 8.66 9.40 -12.17
CA VAL A 150 7.55 8.46 -12.06
C VAL A 150 6.56 8.94 -11.00
N VAL A 151 5.28 9.03 -11.37
CA VAL A 151 4.17 9.33 -10.44
C VAL A 151 3.01 8.35 -10.66
N PRO A 152 2.20 8.02 -9.64
CA PRO A 152 1.04 7.15 -9.82
C PRO A 152 -0.01 7.78 -10.74
N LEU A 153 -0.65 6.97 -11.59
CA LEU A 153 -1.74 7.43 -12.47
C LEU A 153 -3.03 7.67 -11.68
N LYS A 154 -3.36 6.74 -10.78
CA LYS A 154 -4.47 6.87 -9.83
C LYS A 154 -3.89 6.85 -8.42
N PRO A 155 -3.58 8.02 -7.83
CA PRO A 155 -3.00 8.10 -6.50
C PRO A 155 -3.90 7.44 -5.45
N ALA A 156 -3.30 6.72 -4.51
CA ALA A 156 -4.00 6.15 -3.37
C ALA A 156 -4.19 7.21 -2.27
N MET A 157 -5.29 7.08 -1.55
CA MET A 157 -5.58 7.88 -0.36
C MET A 157 -5.14 7.13 0.89
N ALA A 158 -4.80 7.86 1.96
CA ALA A 158 -4.55 7.26 3.26
C ALA A 158 -5.78 6.47 3.75
N SER A 159 -5.57 5.51 4.65
CA SER A 159 -6.68 4.73 5.23
C SER A 159 -7.52 5.57 6.20
N THR A 160 -6.92 6.56 6.86
CA THR A 160 -7.55 7.41 7.88
C THR A 160 -7.60 8.88 7.46
N TYR A 161 -8.50 9.63 8.09
CA TYR A 161 -8.50 11.09 8.01
C TYR A 161 -7.43 11.68 8.94
N PRO A 162 -6.92 12.90 8.66
CA PRO A 162 -5.86 13.51 9.46
C PRO A 162 -6.18 13.64 10.96
N VAL A 163 -7.46 13.86 11.33
CA VAL A 163 -7.90 13.98 12.74
C VAL A 163 -9.39 13.61 12.83
N GLY A 164 -9.79 12.69 13.72
CA GLY A 164 -11.16 12.54 14.24
C GLY A 164 -12.29 12.06 13.31
N GLY A 165 -12.17 12.20 11.99
CA GLY A 165 -13.20 11.75 11.05
C GLY A 165 -13.29 12.59 9.76
N PRO A 166 -14.30 12.34 8.92
CA PRO A 166 -14.47 12.99 7.62
C PRO A 166 -15.03 14.41 7.68
N PHE A 167 -15.34 14.95 8.87
CA PHE A 167 -15.96 16.26 8.98
C PHE A 167 -15.17 17.16 9.92
N ARG A 168 -15.08 18.43 9.54
CA ARG A 168 -14.70 19.54 10.42
C ARG A 168 -15.91 20.42 10.65
N VAL A 169 -16.17 20.76 11.91
CA VAL A 169 -17.19 21.71 12.31
C VAL A 169 -16.49 22.91 12.93
N GLU A 170 -16.78 24.10 12.40
CA GLU A 170 -16.25 25.36 12.91
C GLU A 170 -17.42 26.26 13.28
N PHE A 171 -17.39 26.83 14.48
CA PHE A 171 -18.44 27.75 14.95
C PHE A 171 -17.85 28.79 15.88
N THR A 172 -18.57 29.89 16.14
CA THR A 172 -18.13 30.91 17.09
C THR A 172 -19.06 31.02 18.29
N VAL A 173 -18.49 31.37 19.45
CA VAL A 173 -19.21 31.52 20.72
C VAL A 173 -18.83 32.86 21.36
N SER A 174 -19.83 33.65 21.74
CA SER A 174 -19.63 35.04 22.21
C SER A 174 -19.40 35.19 23.71
N SER A 175 -19.70 34.19 24.56
CA SER A 175 -19.47 34.27 26.01
C SER A 175 -18.66 33.10 26.56
N ALA A 176 -17.82 33.37 27.56
CA ALA A 176 -16.95 32.36 28.19
C ALA A 176 -17.75 31.24 28.87
N GLU A 177 -18.86 31.57 29.55
CA GLU A 177 -19.75 30.59 30.18
C GLU A 177 -20.40 29.64 29.15
N SER A 178 -20.82 30.19 28.01
CA SER A 178 -21.36 29.39 26.91
C SER A 178 -20.28 28.50 26.30
N LEU A 179 -19.06 29.02 26.16
CA LEU A 179 -17.93 28.29 25.62
C LEU A 179 -17.58 27.09 26.50
N GLU A 180 -17.44 27.26 27.81
CA GLU A 180 -17.15 26.16 28.74
C GLU A 180 -18.23 25.08 28.68
N THR A 181 -19.50 25.49 28.64
CA THR A 181 -20.63 24.56 28.54
C THR A 181 -20.58 23.75 27.24
N VAL A 182 -20.33 24.41 26.10
CA VAL A 182 -20.27 23.75 24.80
C VAL A 182 -19.06 22.82 24.73
N LEU A 183 -17.88 23.26 25.16
CA LEU A 183 -16.66 22.45 25.15
C LEU A 183 -16.81 21.21 26.04
N SER A 184 -17.41 21.34 27.22
CA SER A 184 -17.66 20.19 28.12
C SER A 184 -18.54 19.13 27.45
N GLN A 185 -19.62 19.53 26.79
CA GLN A 185 -20.51 18.59 26.09
C GLN A 185 -19.86 17.98 24.85
N VAL A 186 -19.11 18.77 24.09
CA VAL A 186 -18.34 18.30 22.93
C VAL A 186 -17.27 17.29 23.34
N HIS A 187 -16.55 17.53 24.45
CA HIS A 187 -15.55 16.60 24.97
C HIS A 187 -16.14 15.27 25.46
N ALA A 188 -17.40 15.27 25.89
CA ALA A 188 -18.10 14.05 26.29
C ALA A 188 -18.58 13.21 25.09
N MET A 189 -18.57 13.74 23.87
CA MET A 189 -19.00 13.03 22.67
C MET A 189 -17.88 12.08 22.17
N PRO A 190 -18.18 10.79 21.96
CA PRO A 190 -17.23 9.88 21.33
C PRO A 190 -16.95 10.32 19.89
N GLU A 191 -15.74 10.03 19.39
CA GLU A 191 -15.33 10.32 18.01
C GLU A 191 -15.37 11.81 17.63
N VAL A 192 -15.26 12.70 18.63
CA VAL A 192 -14.95 14.12 18.44
C VAL A 192 -13.52 14.40 18.87
N SER A 193 -12.81 15.19 18.07
CA SER A 193 -11.47 15.65 18.36
C SER A 193 -11.42 17.17 18.24
N LEU A 194 -11.29 17.86 19.37
CA LEU A 194 -11.10 19.30 19.39
C LEU A 194 -9.73 19.65 18.78
N ILE A 195 -9.72 20.55 17.80
CA ILE A 195 -8.50 20.97 17.11
C ILE A 195 -7.95 22.24 17.76
N ALA A 196 -8.78 23.28 17.84
CA ALA A 196 -8.35 24.58 18.31
C ALA A 196 -9.53 25.42 18.81
N THR A 197 -9.21 26.30 19.75
CA THR A 197 -10.04 27.43 20.16
C THR A 197 -9.23 28.70 19.98
N GLN A 198 -9.71 29.64 19.16
CA GLN A 198 -8.99 30.86 18.83
C GLN A 198 -9.86 32.09 19.10
N PRO A 199 -9.35 33.12 19.79
CA PRO A 199 -10.02 34.40 19.89
C PRO A 199 -10.23 35.00 18.50
N THR A 200 -11.41 35.54 18.23
CA THR A 200 -11.76 36.23 16.99
C THR A 200 -12.61 37.47 17.30
N ARG A 201 -12.60 38.45 16.40
CA ARG A 201 -13.51 39.60 16.47
C ARG A 201 -14.45 39.57 15.28
N ILE A 202 -15.74 39.49 15.56
CA ILE A 202 -16.80 39.55 14.55
C ILE A 202 -17.66 40.76 14.91
N GLU A 203 -17.82 41.67 13.96
CA GLU A 203 -18.61 42.91 14.15
C GLU A 203 -18.19 43.77 15.35
N GLY A 204 -16.94 43.65 15.79
CA GLY A 204 -16.38 44.42 16.92
C GLY A 204 -16.53 43.76 18.28
N GLU A 205 -17.21 42.62 18.38
CA GLU A 205 -17.34 41.83 19.62
C GLU A 205 -16.26 40.75 19.69
N GLU A 206 -15.72 40.52 20.89
CA GLU A 206 -14.81 39.40 21.14
C GLU A 206 -15.59 38.10 21.23
N GLN A 207 -15.26 37.16 20.35
CA GLN A 207 -15.83 35.83 20.29
C GLN A 207 -14.70 34.80 20.26
N THR A 208 -15.03 33.53 20.49
CA THR A 208 -14.08 32.42 20.33
C THR A 208 -14.52 31.53 19.19
N ARG A 209 -13.67 31.33 18.18
CA ARG A 209 -13.85 30.33 17.13
C ARG A 209 -13.41 28.97 17.67
N VAL A 210 -14.29 27.99 17.59
CA VAL A 210 -14.06 26.60 17.97
C VAL A 210 -13.98 25.77 16.69
N SER A 211 -12.94 24.96 16.55
CA SER A 211 -12.76 24.02 15.43
C SER A 211 -12.59 22.62 15.98
N LEU A 212 -13.43 21.69 15.52
CA LEU A 212 -13.39 20.28 15.89
C LEU A 212 -13.53 19.40 14.65
N ASN A 213 -12.93 18.21 14.71
CA ASN A 213 -13.19 17.16 13.74
C ASN A 213 -14.06 16.06 14.36
N CYS A 214 -14.88 15.40 13.55
CA CYS A 214 -15.77 14.36 14.04
C CYS A 214 -16.11 13.30 12.98
N SER A 215 -16.55 12.14 13.46
CA SER A 215 -17.16 11.10 12.61
C SER A 215 -18.54 11.52 12.10
N ARG A 216 -19.12 10.74 11.17
CA ARG A 216 -20.49 10.97 10.69
C ARG A 216 -21.52 10.85 11.81
N LEU A 217 -21.33 9.93 12.75
CA LEU A 217 -22.23 9.73 13.88
C LEU A 217 -22.12 10.92 14.85
N ALA A 218 -20.89 11.29 15.21
CA ALA A 218 -20.62 12.42 16.08
C ALA A 218 -21.09 13.77 15.49
N LEU A 219 -21.02 13.94 14.16
CA LEU A 219 -21.55 15.14 13.49
C LEU A 219 -23.03 15.38 13.82
N LEU A 220 -23.85 14.34 13.86
CA LEU A 220 -25.28 14.48 14.19
C LEU A 220 -25.48 14.99 15.62
N GLN A 221 -24.64 14.54 16.56
CA GLN A 221 -24.67 14.99 17.95
C GLN A 221 -24.20 16.44 18.10
N VAL A 222 -23.13 16.81 17.41
CA VAL A 222 -22.60 18.18 17.38
C VAL A 222 -23.64 19.14 16.78
N VAL A 223 -24.24 18.79 15.64
CA VAL A 223 -25.29 19.61 15.00
C VAL A 223 -26.50 19.79 15.92
N ALA A 224 -26.94 18.73 16.61
CA ALA A 224 -28.03 18.82 17.58
C ALA A 224 -27.69 19.76 18.73
N LEU A 225 -26.48 19.67 19.30
CA LEU A 225 -26.00 20.57 20.35
C LEU A 225 -25.96 22.03 19.89
N LEU A 226 -25.35 22.30 18.73
CA LEU A 226 -25.23 23.64 18.18
C LEU A 226 -26.60 24.25 17.83
N SER A 227 -27.56 23.42 17.40
CA SER A 227 -28.95 23.84 17.17
C SER A 227 -29.63 24.28 18.47
N GLN A 228 -29.49 23.50 19.55
CA GLN A 228 -30.05 23.84 20.87
C GLN A 228 -29.47 25.13 21.46
N LYS A 229 -28.24 25.49 21.06
CA LYS A 229 -27.54 26.70 21.50
C LYS A 229 -27.69 27.87 20.51
N SER A 230 -28.50 27.73 19.46
CA SER A 230 -28.68 28.73 18.39
C SER A 230 -27.40 29.08 17.60
N LEU A 231 -26.33 28.28 17.74
CA LEU A 231 -25.03 28.49 17.08
C LEU A 231 -25.03 27.96 15.64
N LEU A 232 -25.83 26.92 15.38
CA LEU A 232 -25.84 26.20 14.10
C LEU A 232 -26.13 27.12 12.90
N TYR A 233 -27.09 28.03 13.03
CA TYR A 233 -27.58 28.83 11.91
C TYR A 233 -26.90 30.19 11.78
N GLN A 234 -26.06 30.57 12.74
CA GLN A 234 -25.45 31.90 12.78
C GLN A 234 -23.99 31.85 12.33
N THR A 235 -23.21 30.91 12.87
CA THR A 235 -21.75 30.99 12.80
C THR A 235 -21.09 29.65 12.47
N THR A 236 -21.90 28.62 12.16
CA THR A 236 -21.39 27.27 11.95
C THR A 236 -21.13 26.95 10.48
N GLU A 237 -19.91 26.49 10.20
CA GLU A 237 -19.52 25.87 8.94
C GLU A 237 -19.24 24.38 9.15
N ILE A 238 -19.75 23.55 8.25
CA ILE A 238 -19.49 22.10 8.23
C ILE A 238 -18.73 21.77 6.95
N ILE A 239 -17.49 21.34 7.09
CA ILE A 239 -16.57 21.09 5.99
C ILE A 239 -16.35 19.58 5.89
N SER A 240 -16.57 19.02 4.70
CA SER A 240 -16.17 17.64 4.39
C SER A 240 -14.66 17.59 4.17
N LEU A 241 -13.97 16.74 4.92
CA LEU A 241 -12.54 16.50 4.77
C LEU A 241 -12.32 15.38 3.76
N GLU A 242 -11.21 15.49 3.05
CA GLU A 242 -10.67 14.42 2.22
C GLU A 242 -9.51 13.74 2.95
N LYS A 243 -9.30 12.47 2.63
CA LYS A 243 -8.10 11.77 3.11
C LYS A 243 -6.88 12.31 2.36
N PRO A 244 -5.71 12.44 3.00
CA PRO A 244 -4.53 12.88 2.29
C PRO A 244 -4.09 11.82 1.25
N LEU A 245 -3.54 12.28 0.14
CA LEU A 245 -2.88 11.41 -0.84
C LEU A 245 -1.64 10.78 -0.23
N LEU A 246 -1.40 9.50 -0.55
CA LEU A 246 -0.17 8.81 -0.20
C LEU A 246 0.90 9.10 -1.24
N ALA A 247 2.04 9.61 -0.79
CA ALA A 247 3.15 9.94 -1.68
C ALA A 247 3.60 8.70 -2.48
N ASN A 248 3.73 8.87 -3.80
CA ASN A 248 4.20 7.85 -4.75
C ASN A 248 3.44 6.51 -4.70
N THR A 249 2.24 6.48 -4.14
CA THR A 249 1.44 5.27 -3.95
C THR A 249 0.15 5.38 -4.76
N GLY A 250 -0.24 4.32 -5.45
CA GLY A 250 -1.42 4.28 -6.30
C GLY A 250 -1.25 3.38 -7.52
N MET A 251 -2.32 3.21 -8.29
CA MET A 251 -2.33 2.31 -9.45
C MET A 251 -1.71 2.95 -10.69
N GLY A 252 -0.99 2.13 -11.48
CA GLY A 252 -0.31 2.54 -12.71
C GLY A 252 0.76 3.61 -12.49
N ARG A 253 1.50 3.98 -13.54
CA ARG A 253 2.51 5.05 -13.50
C ARG A 253 2.46 5.93 -14.73
N LEU A 254 2.59 7.23 -14.52
CA LEU A 254 2.91 8.21 -15.55
C LEU A 254 4.39 8.50 -15.47
N CYS A 255 5.11 8.11 -16.51
CA CYS A 255 6.55 8.21 -16.59
C CYS A 255 6.92 9.33 -17.54
N THR A 256 7.58 10.38 -17.04
CA THR A 256 8.15 11.44 -17.88
C THR A 256 9.63 11.14 -18.10
N LEU A 257 9.97 10.75 -19.34
CA LEU A 257 11.35 10.42 -19.71
C LEU A 257 12.24 11.66 -19.58
N HIS A 258 13.46 11.51 -19.07
CA HIS A 258 14.40 12.64 -19.00
C HIS A 258 14.77 13.13 -20.41
N GLU A 259 14.96 12.21 -21.34
CA GLU A 259 15.12 12.48 -22.77
C GLU A 259 14.03 11.76 -23.57
N PRO A 260 13.38 12.41 -24.56
CA PRO A 260 12.43 11.73 -25.44
C PRO A 260 13.07 10.54 -26.17
N ALA A 261 12.28 9.52 -26.45
CA ALA A 261 12.70 8.34 -27.22
C ALA A 261 11.67 8.02 -28.31
N SER A 262 12.11 7.40 -29.41
CA SER A 262 11.17 6.91 -30.42
C SER A 262 10.38 5.70 -29.90
N VAL A 263 9.21 5.44 -30.49
CA VAL A 263 8.41 4.25 -30.20
C VAL A 263 9.23 2.97 -30.41
N SER A 264 10.03 2.89 -31.48
CA SER A 264 10.93 1.75 -31.75
C SER A 264 11.92 1.51 -30.62
N VAL A 265 12.56 2.57 -30.12
CA VAL A 265 13.51 2.48 -29.00
C VAL A 265 12.81 2.00 -27.72
N LEU A 266 11.62 2.51 -27.41
CA LEU A 266 10.87 2.08 -26.22
C LEU A 266 10.45 0.62 -26.29
N ILE A 267 10.03 0.14 -27.46
CA ILE A 267 9.69 -1.28 -27.68
C ILE A 267 10.89 -2.18 -27.38
N GLU A 268 12.07 -1.85 -27.91
CA GLU A 268 13.27 -2.67 -27.69
C GLU A 268 13.76 -2.63 -26.24
N ARG A 269 13.66 -1.48 -25.56
CA ARG A 269 13.94 -1.40 -24.12
C ARG A 269 13.01 -2.28 -23.30
N LEU A 270 11.70 -2.24 -23.58
CA LEU A 270 10.71 -3.07 -22.90
C LEU A 270 10.89 -4.56 -23.18
N LYS A 271 11.15 -4.95 -24.44
CA LYS A 271 11.47 -6.34 -24.79
C LYS A 271 12.69 -6.84 -24.05
N SER A 272 13.76 -6.04 -24.01
CA SER A 272 14.99 -6.38 -23.29
C SER A 272 14.75 -6.52 -21.79
N HIS A 273 14.04 -5.56 -21.19
CA HIS A 273 13.72 -5.55 -19.77
C HIS A 273 12.85 -6.75 -19.35
N LEU A 274 11.80 -7.04 -20.13
CA LEU A 274 10.85 -8.13 -19.86
C LEU A 274 11.29 -9.48 -20.44
N LYS A 275 12.43 -9.52 -21.14
CA LYS A 275 12.92 -10.70 -21.89
C LYS A 275 11.88 -11.28 -22.87
N LEU A 276 11.15 -10.39 -23.54
CA LEU A 276 10.12 -10.75 -24.51
C LEU A 276 10.65 -10.74 -25.94
N SER A 277 10.28 -11.74 -26.73
CA SER A 277 10.57 -11.77 -28.17
C SER A 277 9.62 -10.86 -28.97
N HIS A 278 8.40 -10.64 -28.46
CA HIS A 278 7.35 -9.91 -29.18
C HIS A 278 6.55 -9.00 -28.23
N ILE A 279 6.09 -7.86 -28.77
CA ILE A 279 5.14 -6.95 -28.12
C ILE A 279 4.04 -6.66 -29.15
N ARG A 280 2.79 -6.64 -28.73
CA ARG A 280 1.67 -6.18 -29.56
C ARG A 280 1.60 -4.66 -29.49
N LEU A 281 1.55 -4.01 -30.65
CA LEU A 281 1.57 -2.57 -30.78
C LEU A 281 0.30 -2.09 -31.49
N ALA A 282 -0.36 -1.10 -30.90
CA ALA A 282 -1.36 -0.29 -31.57
C ALA A 282 -0.81 1.14 -31.67
N LEU A 283 -0.54 1.61 -32.88
CA LEU A 283 -0.07 2.97 -33.12
C LEU A 283 -1.26 3.92 -33.19
N GLY A 284 -1.10 5.12 -32.62
CA GLY A 284 -2.06 6.21 -32.78
C GLY A 284 -2.16 6.65 -34.25
N ALA A 285 -3.29 7.25 -34.62
CA ALA A 285 -3.52 7.75 -35.98
C ALA A 285 -2.39 8.72 -36.40
N GLY A 286 -1.78 8.45 -37.57
CA GLY A 286 -0.68 9.25 -38.11
C GLY A 286 0.66 9.10 -37.36
N LYS A 287 0.79 8.16 -36.41
CA LYS A 287 2.05 7.86 -35.72
C LYS A 287 2.79 6.70 -36.37
N SER A 288 4.11 6.70 -36.20
CA SER A 288 5.05 5.70 -36.72
C SER A 288 5.98 5.23 -35.62
N LEU A 289 6.81 4.23 -35.92
CA LEU A 289 7.84 3.73 -35.00
C LEU A 289 8.90 4.80 -34.65
N GLU A 290 9.09 5.79 -35.52
CA GLU A 290 10.04 6.89 -35.32
C GLU A 290 9.41 8.09 -34.60
N SER A 291 8.12 8.01 -34.25
CA SER A 291 7.46 9.08 -33.49
C SER A 291 8.09 9.21 -32.10
N SER A 292 8.43 10.45 -31.73
CA SER A 292 9.02 10.78 -30.44
C SER A 292 7.99 10.72 -29.31
N VAL A 293 8.37 10.11 -28.18
CA VAL A 293 7.58 9.94 -26.97
C VAL A 293 8.36 10.52 -25.80
N LYS A 294 7.72 11.40 -25.03
CA LYS A 294 8.29 12.02 -23.80
C LYS A 294 7.61 11.52 -22.53
N VAL A 295 6.33 11.20 -22.62
CA VAL A 295 5.49 10.77 -21.50
C VAL A 295 4.88 9.42 -21.83
N VAL A 296 4.96 8.47 -20.90
CA VAL A 296 4.44 7.11 -21.05
C VAL A 296 3.56 6.79 -19.85
N ALA A 297 2.29 6.49 -20.09
CA ALA A 297 1.42 5.89 -19.09
C ALA A 297 1.56 4.35 -19.16
N LEU A 298 1.72 3.69 -18.01
CA LEU A 298 1.83 2.24 -17.91
C LEU A 298 1.04 1.68 -16.73
N CYS A 299 0.60 0.43 -16.88
CA CYS A 299 -0.04 -0.33 -15.83
C CYS A 299 0.23 -1.81 -16.10
N ALA A 300 0.80 -2.51 -15.11
CA ALA A 300 0.98 -3.96 -15.16
C ALA A 300 -0.38 -4.68 -15.10
N GLY A 301 -0.47 -5.86 -15.71
CA GLY A 301 -1.70 -6.63 -15.76
C GLY A 301 -2.78 -5.98 -16.64
N SER A 302 -4.04 -6.01 -16.19
CA SER A 302 -5.20 -5.55 -16.96
C SER A 302 -5.51 -4.07 -16.70
N GLY A 303 -4.72 -3.18 -17.29
CA GLY A 303 -4.75 -1.73 -17.01
C GLY A 303 -5.77 -0.88 -17.78
N ALA A 304 -6.71 -1.45 -18.52
CA ALA A 304 -7.60 -0.67 -19.42
C ALA A 304 -8.37 0.45 -18.69
N SER A 305 -8.95 0.16 -17.52
CA SER A 305 -9.66 1.15 -16.70
C SER A 305 -8.73 2.17 -16.03
N ILE A 306 -7.45 1.84 -15.86
CA ILE A 306 -6.44 2.73 -15.28
C ILE A 306 -5.98 3.75 -16.34
N LEU A 307 -5.88 3.32 -17.59
CA LEU A 307 -5.39 4.11 -18.74
C LEU A 307 -6.51 4.84 -19.51
N GLN A 308 -7.78 4.67 -19.13
CA GLN A 308 -8.90 5.24 -19.89
C GLN A 308 -8.95 6.77 -19.86
N ASP A 309 -8.43 7.38 -18.79
CA ASP A 309 -8.50 8.83 -18.55
C ASP A 309 -7.13 9.52 -18.72
N THR A 310 -6.18 8.86 -19.38
CA THR A 310 -4.79 9.34 -19.57
C THR A 310 -4.52 9.95 -20.92
#